data_AF-A8WLJ5-F1
#
_entry.id   AF-A8WLJ5-F1
#
_cell.length_a   1.000
_cell.length_b   1.000
_cell.length_c   1.000
_cell.angle_alpha   90.00
_cell.angle_beta   90.00
_cell.angle_gamma   90.00
#
_symmetry.space_group_name_H-M   'P 1'
#
loop_
_entity.id
_entity.type
_entity.pdbx_description
1 polymer ?
#
loop_
_entity_poly.entity_id
_entity_poly.type
_entity_poly.pdbx_seq_one_letter_code
_entity_poly.pdbx_strand_id
1 'polypeptide(L)'
;MTDREFTLKHVFNDVGKLENGQNLYSPKEEHFGVDWRINMETDDNHLGIFLIQYSAINQEIGVDCSMKIVSKNKEKTCSMSISLKKEQNCNHMLLTNQSHPKV
;
A
#
# COMPACT_ATOMS: atom_id res chain seq x y z
N MET A 1 9.32 22.27 -9.55
CA MET A 1 9.18 20.86 -9.99
C MET A 1 7.76 20.48 -9.66
N THR A 2 6.99 19.96 -10.60
CA THR A 2 5.68 19.39 -10.28
C THR A 2 5.94 18.14 -9.46
N ASP A 3 5.58 18.18 -8.19
CA ASP A 3 5.69 17.02 -7.30
C ASP A 3 4.89 15.88 -7.94
N ARG A 4 5.56 14.75 -8.19
CA ARG A 4 4.91 13.54 -8.73
C ARG A 4 4.19 12.85 -7.59
N GLU A 5 3.06 13.42 -7.19
CA GLU A 5 2.19 12.90 -6.15
C GLU A 5 0.81 12.52 -6.71
N PHE A 6 0.19 11.52 -6.08
CA PHE A 6 -1.18 11.11 -6.38
C PHE A 6 -1.84 10.56 -5.12
N THR A 7 -3.17 10.46 -5.13
CA THR A 7 -3.93 9.91 -4.00
C THR A 7 -4.92 8.87 -4.50
N LEU A 8 -4.80 7.64 -4.02
CA LEU A 8 -5.79 6.58 -4.22
C LEU A 8 -6.83 6.60 -3.10
N LYS A 9 -8.11 6.48 -3.43
CA LYS A 9 -9.21 6.41 -2.44
C LYS A 9 -10.16 5.28 -2.80
N HIS A 10 -10.44 4.43 -1.82
CA HIS A 10 -11.41 3.35 -2.00
C HIS A 10 -12.19 3.09 -0.71
N VAL A 11 -13.47 2.74 -0.87
CA VAL A 11 -14.34 2.31 0.23
C VAL A 11 -14.60 0.82 0.08
N PHE A 12 -13.98 0.03 0.96
CA PHE A 12 -14.25 -1.39 1.06
C PHE A 12 -15.55 -1.61 1.83
N ASN A 13 -16.51 -2.30 1.21
CA ASN A 13 -17.76 -2.72 1.86
C ASN A 13 -17.60 -4.14 2.39
N ASP A 14 -18.46 -4.52 3.34
CA ASP A 14 -18.54 -5.89 3.89
C ASP A 14 -17.22 -6.44 4.47
N VAL A 15 -16.30 -5.57 4.91
CA VAL A 15 -15.01 -5.94 5.54
C VAL A 15 -15.20 -6.88 6.74
N GLY A 16 -16.29 -6.71 7.50
CA GLY A 16 -16.61 -7.60 8.63
C GLY A 16 -17.05 -9.02 8.25
N LYS A 17 -17.24 -9.30 6.95
CA LYS A 17 -17.56 -10.63 6.40
C LYS A 17 -16.36 -11.24 5.66
N LEU A 18 -15.21 -10.57 5.66
CA LEU A 18 -14.02 -11.06 4.99
C LEU A 18 -13.53 -12.32 5.72
N GLU A 19 -13.49 -13.44 5.01
CA GLU A 19 -12.95 -14.68 5.56
C GLU A 19 -11.41 -14.62 5.60
N ASN A 20 -10.82 -15.50 6.41
CA ASN A 20 -9.36 -15.57 6.51
C ASN A 20 -8.74 -15.88 5.13
N GLY A 21 -7.74 -15.10 4.73
CA GLY A 21 -7.08 -15.23 3.41
C GLY A 21 -7.88 -14.68 2.23
N GLN A 22 -9.09 -14.17 2.43
CA GLN A 22 -9.81 -13.46 1.37
C GLN A 22 -9.21 -12.09 1.11
N ASN A 23 -9.23 -11.70 -0.16
CA ASN A 23 -8.63 -10.48 -0.64
C ASN A 23 -9.69 -9.58 -1.29
N LEU A 24 -9.76 -8.33 -0.86
CA LEU A 24 -10.49 -7.27 -1.54
C LEU A 24 -9.50 -6.37 -2.28
N TYR A 25 -9.91 -5.89 -3.45
CA TYR A 25 -9.09 -5.03 -4.29
C TYR A 25 -9.88 -3.79 -4.70
N SER A 26 -9.23 -2.63 -4.63
CA SER A 26 -9.72 -1.46 -5.34
C SER A 26 -9.58 -1.65 -6.86
N PRO A 27 -10.27 -0.84 -7.66
CA PRO A 27 -9.91 -0.66 -9.07
C PRO A 27 -8.43 -0.28 -9.21
N LYS A 28 -7.87 -0.61 -10.39
CA LYS A 28 -6.54 -0.13 -10.77
C LYS A 28 -6.63 1.32 -11.22
N GLU A 29 -5.62 2.11 -10.88
CA GLU A 29 -5.44 3.48 -11.35
C GLU A 29 -4.02 3.66 -11.88
N GLU A 30 -3.89 4.16 -13.11
CA GLU A 30 -2.60 4.45 -13.73
C GLU A 30 -2.09 5.80 -13.23
N HIS A 31 -0.86 5.81 -12.68
CA HIS A 31 -0.14 7.02 -12.32
C HIS A 31 1.34 6.87 -12.66
N PHE A 32 1.86 7.81 -13.46
CA PHE A 32 3.27 7.89 -13.88
C PHE A 32 3.78 6.67 -14.67
N GLY A 33 2.92 6.05 -15.47
CA GLY A 33 3.22 4.87 -16.28
C GLY A 33 3.16 3.55 -15.50
N VAL A 34 2.58 3.56 -14.30
CA VAL A 34 2.48 2.41 -13.39
C VAL A 34 1.03 2.24 -12.96
N ASP A 35 0.52 1.01 -13.01
CA ASP A 35 -0.80 0.68 -12.50
C ASP A 35 -0.73 0.43 -10.99
N TRP A 36 -1.54 1.14 -10.22
CA TRP A 36 -1.62 1.02 -8.76
C TRP A 36 -2.99 0.51 -8.33
N ARG A 37 -3.05 -0.23 -7.22
CA ARG A 37 -4.31 -0.54 -6.53
C ARG A 37 -4.08 -0.77 -5.03
N ILE A 38 -5.14 -0.60 -4.25
CA ILE A 38 -5.17 -0.94 -2.82
C ILE A 38 -5.69 -2.37 -2.68
N ASN A 39 -5.01 -3.16 -1.86
CA ASN A 39 -5.46 -4.48 -1.44
C ASN A 39 -5.74 -4.47 0.06
N MET A 40 -6.80 -5.19 0.46
CA MET A 40 -7.16 -5.44 1.84
C MET A 40 -7.32 -6.94 2.03
N GLU A 41 -6.69 -7.49 3.06
CA GLU A 41 -6.82 -8.89 3.44
C GLU A 41 -6.98 -9.03 4.95
N THR A 42 -7.54 -10.14 5.37
CA THR A 42 -7.58 -10.54 6.78
C THR A 42 -6.77 -11.80 6.98
N ASP A 43 -5.87 -11.77 7.97
CA ASP A 43 -5.09 -12.92 8.43
C ASP A 43 -5.17 -13.03 9.96
N ASP A 44 -5.74 -14.12 10.47
CA ASP A 44 -5.82 -14.46 11.89
C ASP A 44 -6.21 -13.26 12.79
N ASN A 45 -7.35 -12.63 12.47
CA ASN A 45 -7.92 -11.43 13.11
C ASN A 45 -7.15 -10.10 12.91
N HIS A 46 -6.10 -10.10 12.09
CA HIS A 46 -5.41 -8.88 11.68
C HIS A 46 -5.94 -8.40 10.33
N LEU A 47 -6.01 -7.09 10.17
CA LEU A 47 -6.37 -6.45 8.90
C LEU A 47 -5.09 -5.95 8.24
N GLY A 48 -4.72 -6.56 7.12
CA GLY A 48 -3.65 -6.12 6.25
C GLY A 48 -4.18 -5.14 5.20
N ILE A 49 -3.45 -4.07 4.93
CA ILE A 49 -3.69 -3.20 3.78
C ILE A 49 -2.39 -2.94 3.06
N PHE A 50 -2.41 -3.12 1.74
CA PHE A 50 -1.22 -3.07 0.89
C PHE A 50 -1.45 -2.12 -0.28
N LEU A 51 -0.40 -1.37 -0.63
CA LEU A 51 -0.31 -0.68 -1.90
C LEU A 51 0.36 -1.61 -2.91
N ILE A 52 -0.38 -2.02 -3.93
CA ILE A 52 0.10 -2.92 -4.97
C ILE A 52 0.39 -2.13 -6.23
N GLN A 53 1.57 -2.32 -6.78
CA GLN A 53 2.01 -1.72 -8.04
C GLN A 53 2.25 -2.80 -9.09
N TYR A 54 1.92 -2.50 -10.34
CA TYR A 54 2.23 -3.29 -11.52
C TYR A 54 3.07 -2.44 -12.46
N SER A 55 4.38 -2.66 -12.44
CA SER A 55 5.34 -2.03 -13.33
C SER A 55 5.89 -3.03 -14.33
N ALA A 56 6.48 -2.53 -15.41
CA ALA A 56 7.31 -3.36 -16.28
C ALA A 56 8.53 -3.90 -15.49
N ILE A 57 9.03 -5.06 -15.91
CA ILE A 57 10.29 -5.63 -15.41
C ILE A 57 11.41 -4.63 -15.74
N ASN A 58 12.35 -4.41 -14.80
CA ASN A 58 13.50 -3.49 -14.87
C ASN A 58 13.23 -2.00 -14.57
N GLN A 59 12.13 -1.67 -13.89
CA GLN A 59 11.92 -0.32 -13.35
C GLN A 59 12.20 -0.31 -11.84
N GLU A 60 13.01 0.66 -11.39
CA GLU A 60 13.15 1.01 -9.97
C GLU A 60 12.09 2.05 -9.63
N ILE A 61 11.36 1.80 -8.56
CA ILE A 61 10.34 2.72 -8.06
C ILE A 61 10.60 2.96 -6.59
N GLY A 62 10.87 4.22 -6.26
CA GLY A 62 10.85 4.76 -4.90
C GLY A 62 9.51 5.45 -4.65
N VAL A 63 8.88 5.13 -3.52
CA VAL A 63 7.59 5.72 -3.12
C VAL A 63 7.68 6.11 -1.66
N ASP A 64 7.36 7.37 -1.39
CA ASP A 64 6.94 7.82 -0.07
C ASP A 64 5.42 7.83 -0.06
N CYS A 65 4.80 7.01 0.80
CA CYS A 65 3.35 6.99 0.90
C CYS A 65 2.88 7.15 2.35
N SER A 66 1.77 7.87 2.48
CA SER A 66 1.00 7.94 3.72
C SER A 66 -0.32 7.23 3.50
N MET A 67 -0.69 6.37 4.45
CA MET A 67 -1.92 5.61 4.40
C MET A 67 -2.81 6.00 5.57
N LYS A 68 -4.08 6.25 5.27
CA LYS A 68 -5.10 6.59 6.26
C LYS A 68 -6.31 5.68 6.09
N ILE A 69 -6.61 4.93 7.14
CA ILE A 69 -7.81 4.09 7.24
C ILE A 69 -8.79 4.81 8.14
N VAL A 70 -10.03 4.96 7.67
CA VAL A 70 -11.11 5.61 8.43
C VAL A 70 -12.29 4.66 8.46
N SER A 71 -12.81 4.37 9.65
CA SER A 71 -14.06 3.61 9.78
C SER A 71 -15.20 4.36 9.10
N LYS A 72 -16.22 3.64 8.61
CA LYS A 72 -17.35 4.27 7.89
C LYS A 72 -18.07 5.33 8.73
N ASN A 73 -18.18 5.12 10.04
CA ASN A 73 -18.74 6.06 11.01
C ASN A 73 -17.74 7.13 11.50
N LYS A 74 -16.49 7.11 11.00
CA LYS A 74 -15.39 8.04 11.33
C LYS A 74 -14.91 8.02 12.78
N GLU A 75 -15.39 7.07 13.59
CA GLU A 75 -15.00 6.93 15.00
C GLU A 75 -13.55 6.45 15.19
N LYS A 76 -13.04 5.63 14.25
CA LYS A 76 -11.68 5.09 14.31
C LYS A 76 -10.90 5.54 13.09
N THR A 77 -9.69 6.01 13.34
CA THR A 77 -8.75 6.39 12.30
C THR A 77 -7.38 5.78 12.62
N CYS A 78 -6.80 5.07 11.67
CA CYS A 78 -5.42 4.60 11.73
C CYS A 78 -4.62 5.30 10.62
N SER A 79 -3.43 5.79 10.95
CA SER A 79 -2.56 6.46 9.98
C SER A 79 -1.15 5.90 10.09
N MET A 80 -0.52 5.67 8.94
CA MET A 80 0.85 5.20 8.84
C MET A 80 1.55 5.97 7.70
N SER A 81 2.86 6.10 7.79
CA SER A 81 3.69 6.62 6.70
C SER A 81 4.84 5.66 6.49
N ILE A 82 5.16 5.38 5.23
CA ILE A 82 6.18 4.41 4.86
C ILE A 82 6.92 4.92 3.61
N SER A 83 8.23 4.74 3.63
CA SER A 83 9.11 4.99 2.49
C SER A 83 9.58 3.64 1.98
N LEU A 84 9.35 3.36 0.71
CA LEU A 84 9.65 2.07 0.07
C LEU A 84 10.50 2.32 -1.18
N LYS A 85 11.51 1.47 -1.38
CA LYS A 85 12.25 1.38 -2.63
C LYS A 85 12.22 -0.05 -3.10
N LYS A 86 11.78 -0.26 -4.35
CA LYS A 86 11.79 -1.58 -4.97
C LYS A 86 12.89 -1.63 -6.02
N GLU A 87 13.98 -2.32 -5.68
CA GLU A 87 15.06 -2.66 -6.61
C GLU A 87 14.79 -4.07 -7.15
N GLN A 88 14.40 -4.20 -8.43
CA GLN A 88 14.24 -5.50 -9.08
C GLN A 88 15.53 -5.92 -9.77
N ASN A 89 16.59 -6.16 -8.99
CA ASN A 89 17.79 -6.86 -9.44
C ASN A 89 17.78 -8.28 -8.84
N CYS A 90 17.52 -9.29 -9.67
CA CYS A 90 17.72 -10.72 -9.45
C CYS A 90 17.55 -11.31 -8.02
N ASN A 91 16.46 -12.08 -7.82
CA ASN A 91 16.31 -13.22 -6.89
C ASN A 91 16.57 -13.07 -5.37
N HIS A 92 16.80 -11.88 -4.81
CA HIS A 92 16.83 -11.74 -3.35
C HIS A 92 16.29 -10.39 -2.89
N MET A 93 15.15 -10.42 -2.20
CA MET A 93 14.49 -9.25 -1.62
C MET A 93 15.22 -8.89 -0.31
N LEU A 94 16.02 -7.81 -0.31
CA LEU A 94 16.59 -7.24 0.92
C LEU A 94 15.66 -6.15 1.44
N LEU A 95 14.86 -6.47 2.46
CA LEU A 95 14.16 -5.47 3.27
C LEU A 95 15.19 -4.78 4.18
N THR A 96 15.62 -3.57 3.83
CA THR A 96 16.42 -2.77 4.75
C THR A 96 15.52 -1.82 5.53
N ASN A 97 15.26 -2.15 6.80
CA ASN A 97 14.72 -1.20 7.75
C ASN A 97 15.83 -0.22 8.11
N GLN A 98 15.77 1.01 7.60
CA GLN A 98 16.56 2.11 8.18
C GLN A 98 15.79 2.66 9.38
N SER A 99 16.06 2.12 10.56
CA SER A 99 15.75 2.81 11.81
C SER A 99 16.74 3.97 11.95
N HIS A 100 16.23 5.20 11.89
CA HIS A 100 17.01 6.34 12.36
C HIS A 100 17.15 6.24 13.89
N PRO A 101 18.37 6.26 14.45
CA PRO A 101 18.54 6.39 15.89
C PRO A 101 17.99 7.75 16.32
N LYS A 102 17.12 7.75 17.34
CA LYS A 102 16.83 8.97 18.09
C LYS A 102 18.10 9.38 18.83
N VAL A 103 18.43 10.66 18.68
CA VAL A 103 19.56 11.41 19.26
C VAL A 103 19.81 11.07 20.72
#